data_AF-A0A9Q1D513-F1
#
_entry.id   AF-A0A9Q1D513-F1
#
_cell.length_a   1.000
_cell.length_b   1.000
_cell.length_c   1.000
_cell.angle_alpha   90.00
_cell.angle_beta   90.00
_cell.angle_gamma   90.00
#
_symmetry.space_group_name_H-M   'P 1'
#
loop_
_entity.id
_entity.type
_entity.pdbx_description
1 polymer ?
#
loop_
_entity_poly.entity_id
_entity_poly.type
_entity_poly.pdbx_seq_one_letter_code
_entity_poly.pdbx_strand_id
1 'polypeptide(L)'
;MGNRQQSLNPGEGKASPTMTKNLLKNPCGEGNMESWEVTENGGDSWHVEDMPGASGHAFHDAAVTKYFATSYALCLKKQVVDLLAEGFPADYLDAQPPVTVED
;
A
#
# COMPACT_ATOMS: atom_id res chain seq x y z
N MET A 1 42.00 43.34 13.11
CA MET A 1 40.63 43.68 12.70
C MET A 1 40.37 43.05 11.35
N GLY A 2 39.39 42.16 11.25
CA GLY A 2 39.05 41.49 9.99
C GLY A 2 38.53 40.06 10.19
N ASN A 3 37.51 39.87 11.01
CA ASN A 3 36.71 38.63 11.00
C ASN A 3 35.81 38.66 9.76
N ARG A 4 36.06 37.80 8.78
CA ARG A 4 35.05 37.42 7.76
C ARG A 4 34.29 36.22 8.31
N GLN A 5 33.06 36.45 8.76
CA GLN A 5 32.07 35.40 8.91
C GLN A 5 31.75 34.84 7.52
N GLN A 6 31.99 33.54 7.30
CA GLN A 6 31.32 32.79 6.24
C GLN A 6 30.06 32.20 6.84
N SER A 7 28.90 32.69 6.41
CA SER A 7 27.60 32.06 6.65
C SER A 7 27.48 30.84 5.74
N LEU A 8 27.62 29.64 6.31
CA LEU A 8 27.23 28.40 5.64
C LEU A 8 25.75 28.15 5.98
N ASN A 9 24.89 28.30 4.98
CA ASN A 9 23.51 27.84 5.04
C ASN A 9 23.52 26.33 5.28
N PRO A 10 22.79 25.81 6.30
CA PRO A 10 22.46 24.41 6.32
C PRO A 10 21.43 24.20 5.21
N GLY A 11 21.91 23.75 4.05
CA GLY A 11 21.05 23.04 3.11
C GLY A 11 20.50 21.85 3.87
N GLU A 12 19.23 21.96 4.27
CA GLU A 12 18.45 20.84 4.76
C GLU A 12 18.50 19.78 3.67
N GLY A 13 19.34 18.76 3.89
CA GLY A 13 19.18 17.47 3.25
C GLY A 13 17.86 16.90 3.74
N LYS A 14 16.74 17.37 3.17
CA LYS A 14 15.47 16.67 3.23
C LYS A 14 15.76 15.32 2.59
N ALA A 15 15.87 14.30 3.43
CA ALA A 15 15.93 12.93 2.97
C ALA A 15 14.76 12.74 2.01
N SER A 16 15.05 12.49 0.73
CA SER A 16 14.05 11.96 -0.19
C SER A 16 13.47 10.71 0.46
N PRO A 17 12.14 10.52 0.51
CA PRO A 17 11.55 9.32 1.10
C PRO A 17 11.96 8.10 0.26
N THR A 18 13.10 7.49 0.58
CA THR A 18 13.63 6.29 -0.08
C THR A 18 13.00 5.02 0.50
N MET A 19 11.68 4.99 0.61
CA MET A 19 10.96 3.80 1.05
C MET A 19 9.85 3.49 0.04
N THR A 20 10.24 2.79 -1.02
CA THR A 20 9.29 2.13 -1.93
C THR A 20 8.67 0.95 -1.18
N LYS A 21 7.63 1.22 -0.37
CA LYS A 21 6.86 0.21 0.35
C LYS A 21 5.44 0.14 -0.20
N ASN A 22 4.82 -1.03 -0.09
CA ASN A 22 3.38 -1.15 -0.32
C ASN A 22 2.63 -0.35 0.76
N LEU A 23 1.70 0.50 0.34
CA LEU A 23 0.87 1.32 1.23
C LEU A 23 -0.46 0.63 1.57
N LEU A 24 -0.85 -0.41 0.82
CA LEU A 24 -2.02 -1.21 1.13
C LEU A 24 -1.75 -2.10 2.35
N LYS A 25 -2.66 -2.04 3.30
CA LYS A 25 -2.70 -2.92 4.46
C LYS A 25 -3.39 -4.22 4.09
N ASN A 26 -2.86 -5.33 4.61
CA ASN A 26 -3.40 -6.67 4.42
C ASN A 26 -3.64 -7.04 2.92
N PRO A 27 -2.64 -6.92 2.03
CA PRO A 27 -2.82 -7.15 0.60
C PRO A 27 -3.11 -8.62 0.25
N CYS A 28 -2.68 -9.58 1.09
CA CYS A 28 -2.84 -11.02 0.83
C CYS A 28 -3.92 -11.71 1.69
N GLY A 29 -4.58 -10.99 2.59
CA GLY A 29 -5.67 -11.56 3.41
C GLY A 29 -5.23 -12.29 4.68
N GLU A 30 -3.98 -12.15 5.14
CA GLU A 30 -3.54 -12.74 6.43
C GLU A 30 -4.43 -12.32 7.62
N GLY A 31 -4.94 -11.09 7.59
CA GLY A 31 -5.92 -10.57 8.55
C GLY A 31 -7.38 -10.77 8.12
N ASN A 32 -7.72 -11.79 7.32
CA ASN A 32 -9.02 -11.89 6.65
C ASN A 32 -9.34 -10.59 5.87
N MET A 33 -10.50 -9.98 6.12
CA MET A 33 -10.92 -8.71 5.53
C MET A 33 -10.52 -7.47 6.35
N GLU A 34 -9.67 -7.63 7.37
CA GLU A 34 -9.17 -6.49 8.15
C GLU A 34 -8.47 -5.47 7.24
N SER A 35 -8.64 -4.18 7.55
CA SER A 35 -8.15 -3.04 6.77
C SER A 35 -8.78 -2.84 5.39
N TRP A 36 -9.76 -3.67 5.00
CA TRP A 36 -10.56 -3.49 3.80
C TRP A 36 -11.98 -3.05 4.15
N GLU A 37 -12.47 -1.99 3.51
CA GLU A 37 -13.87 -1.63 3.55
C GLU A 37 -14.60 -2.45 2.48
N VAL A 38 -15.45 -3.38 2.91
CA VAL A 38 -16.29 -4.18 2.01
C VAL A 38 -17.48 -3.33 1.57
N THR A 39 -17.53 -2.99 0.28
CA THR A 39 -18.63 -2.18 -0.28
C THR A 39 -19.73 -3.05 -0.88
N GLU A 40 -19.39 -4.23 -1.39
CA GLU A 40 -20.36 -5.23 -1.88
C GLU A 40 -19.93 -6.61 -1.39
N ASN A 41 -20.90 -7.41 -0.96
CA ASN A 41 -20.64 -8.71 -0.33
C ASN A 41 -21.72 -9.73 -0.71
N GLY A 42 -21.90 -9.94 -2.01
CA GLY A 42 -22.93 -10.81 -2.56
C GLY A 42 -22.65 -12.30 -2.37
N GLY A 43 -23.69 -13.11 -2.59
CA GLY A 43 -23.61 -14.57 -2.55
C GLY A 43 -23.21 -15.07 -1.16
N ASP A 44 -22.22 -15.96 -1.12
CA ASP A 44 -21.65 -16.48 0.13
C ASP A 44 -20.61 -15.54 0.76
N SER A 45 -20.52 -14.29 0.30
CA SER A 45 -19.58 -13.26 0.76
C SER A 45 -18.13 -13.48 0.33
N TRP A 46 -17.24 -12.55 0.72
CA TRP A 46 -15.80 -12.70 0.62
C TRP A 46 -15.28 -13.82 1.52
N HIS A 47 -14.39 -14.65 0.97
CA HIS A 47 -13.61 -15.61 1.73
C HIS A 47 -12.11 -15.34 1.57
N VAL A 48 -11.33 -15.71 2.58
CA VAL A 48 -9.88 -15.82 2.44
C VAL A 48 -9.51 -17.29 2.47
N GLU A 49 -8.73 -17.71 1.49
CA GLU A 49 -8.33 -19.10 1.30
C GLU A 49 -6.80 -19.21 1.27
N ASP A 50 -6.29 -20.36 1.73
CA ASP A 50 -4.87 -20.68 1.63
C ASP A 50 -4.49 -21.07 0.20
N MET A 51 -3.27 -20.74 -0.18
CA MET A 51 -2.70 -21.08 -1.47
C MET A 51 -1.92 -22.40 -1.42
N PRO A 52 -2.00 -23.26 -2.45
CA PRO A 52 -2.84 -23.16 -3.64
C PRO A 52 -4.30 -23.50 -3.36
N GLY A 53 -5.21 -22.78 -4.02
CA GLY A 53 -6.63 -23.07 -3.97
C GLY A 53 -6.99 -24.44 -4.58
N ALA A 54 -8.21 -24.91 -4.33
CA ALA A 54 -8.71 -26.22 -4.78
C ALA A 54 -8.62 -26.46 -6.31
N SER A 55 -8.56 -25.39 -7.11
CA SER A 55 -8.33 -25.44 -8.56
C SER A 55 -7.26 -24.44 -9.02
N GLY A 56 -6.41 -23.98 -8.09
CA GLY A 56 -5.41 -22.96 -8.34
C GLY A 56 -4.02 -23.53 -8.60
N HIS A 57 -3.15 -22.68 -9.16
CA HIS A 57 -1.71 -22.91 -9.21
C HIS A 57 -1.05 -22.12 -8.08
N ALA A 58 0.13 -22.55 -7.65
CA ALA A 58 0.94 -21.75 -6.73
C ALA A 58 1.29 -20.41 -7.37
N PHE A 59 1.22 -19.32 -6.59
CA PHE A 59 1.72 -18.03 -7.02
C PHE A 59 3.25 -18.04 -7.05
N HIS A 60 3.83 -17.23 -7.93
CA HIS A 60 5.27 -17.23 -8.16
C HIS A 60 6.07 -16.71 -6.96
N ASP A 61 5.45 -15.89 -6.11
CA ASP A 61 6.03 -15.42 -4.86
C ASP A 61 5.59 -16.32 -3.69
N ALA A 62 6.56 -17.00 -3.09
CA ALA A 62 6.34 -17.89 -1.96
C ALA A 62 5.93 -17.15 -0.67
N ALA A 63 6.09 -15.83 -0.59
CA ALA A 63 5.59 -15.02 0.52
C ALA A 63 4.08 -14.79 0.45
N VAL A 64 3.43 -15.07 -0.69
CA VAL A 64 1.98 -14.97 -0.85
C VAL A 64 1.34 -16.32 -0.55
N THR A 65 0.83 -16.44 0.67
CA THR A 65 0.26 -17.68 1.21
C THR A 65 -1.26 -17.75 1.15
N LYS A 66 -1.94 -16.63 0.93
CA LYS A 66 -3.40 -16.51 0.93
C LYS A 66 -3.91 -15.60 -0.18
N TYR A 67 -5.20 -15.71 -0.47
CA TYR A 67 -5.89 -14.86 -1.44
C TYR A 67 -7.35 -14.61 -1.04
N PHE A 68 -7.94 -13.58 -1.65
CA PHE A 68 -9.36 -13.26 -1.50
C PHE A 68 -10.19 -13.94 -2.59
N ALA A 69 -11.18 -14.73 -2.19
CA ALA A 69 -12.13 -15.37 -3.09
C ALA A 69 -13.47 -14.63 -3.08
N THR A 70 -14.00 -14.38 -4.28
CA THR A 70 -15.35 -13.83 -4.48
C THR A 70 -16.37 -14.96 -4.62
N SER A 71 -17.65 -14.64 -4.41
CA SER A 71 -18.75 -15.62 -4.55
C SER A 71 -19.47 -15.46 -5.89
N TYR A 72 -20.63 -16.11 -6.05
CA TYR A 72 -21.42 -16.12 -7.28
C TYR A 72 -22.17 -14.80 -7.56
N ALA A 73 -22.16 -13.85 -6.62
CA ALA A 73 -22.66 -12.50 -6.83
C ALA A 73 -21.59 -11.47 -6.48
N LEU A 74 -21.83 -10.21 -6.85
CA LEU A 74 -20.83 -9.14 -6.80
C LEU A 74 -20.22 -8.97 -5.41
N CYS A 75 -18.89 -9.02 -5.34
CA CYS A 75 -18.09 -8.77 -4.14
C CYS A 75 -17.07 -7.67 -4.47
N LEU A 76 -17.07 -6.58 -3.70
CA LEU A 76 -16.17 -5.43 -3.85
C LEU A 76 -15.59 -5.03 -2.49
N LYS A 77 -14.31 -4.68 -2.49
CA LYS A 77 -13.59 -4.15 -1.33
C LYS A 77 -12.75 -2.96 -1.74
N LYS A 78 -12.55 -1.98 -0.85
CA LYS A 78 -11.71 -0.81 -1.09
C LYS A 78 -10.85 -0.46 0.13
N GLN A 79 -9.76 0.26 -0.12
CA GLN A 79 -8.94 0.87 0.92
C GLN A 79 -8.56 2.28 0.47
N VAL A 80 -8.71 3.25 1.36
CA VAL A 80 -8.31 4.64 1.12
C VAL A 80 -6.99 4.88 1.84
N VAL A 81 -5.98 5.31 1.11
CA VAL A 81 -4.66 5.62 1.65
C VAL A 81 -4.53 7.13 1.83
N ASP A 82 -4.28 7.56 3.07
CA ASP A 82 -3.92 8.95 3.36
C ASP A 82 -2.40 9.11 3.21
N LEU A 83 -1.98 9.69 2.08
CA LEU A 83 -0.57 9.87 1.77
C LEU A 83 0.13 10.83 2.75
N LEU A 84 -0.57 11.83 3.29
CA LEU A 84 0.01 12.74 4.28
C LEU A 84 0.30 11.98 5.58
N ALA A 85 -0.64 11.14 6.02
CA ALA A 85 -0.48 10.30 7.20
C ALA A 85 0.60 9.20 7.02
N GLU A 86 0.80 8.72 5.79
CA GLU A 86 1.89 7.80 5.44
C GLU A 86 3.27 8.48 5.34
N GLY A 87 3.33 9.80 5.56
CA GLY A 87 4.58 10.56 5.63
C GLY A 87 5.03 11.18 4.31
N PHE A 88 4.16 11.24 3.30
CA PHE A 88 4.42 11.99 2.07
C PHE A 88 4.03 13.45 2.27
N PRO A 89 4.98 14.39 2.37
CA PRO A 89 4.66 15.80 2.64
C PRO A 89 3.98 16.47 1.43
N ALA A 90 3.16 17.50 1.69
CA ALA A 90 2.41 18.21 0.65
C ALA A 90 3.30 18.72 -0.49
N ASP A 91 4.41 19.40 -0.19
CA ASP A 91 5.36 19.89 -1.22
C ASP A 91 5.89 18.78 -2.14
N TYR A 92 6.04 17.56 -1.62
CA TYR A 92 6.45 16.41 -2.41
C TYR A 92 5.30 15.92 -3.29
N LEU A 93 4.08 15.83 -2.77
CA LEU A 93 2.89 15.42 -3.53
C LEU A 93 2.53 16.43 -4.63
N ASP A 94 2.69 17.74 -4.37
CA ASP A 94 2.47 18.81 -5.33
C ASP A 94 3.44 18.73 -6.52
N ALA A 95 4.62 18.14 -6.32
CA ALA A 95 5.58 17.82 -7.38
C ALA A 95 5.16 16.61 -8.24
N GLN A 96 4.00 16.00 -7.96
CA GLN A 96 3.39 14.90 -8.71
C GLN A 96 4.34 13.69 -8.87
N PRO A 97 4.76 13.08 -7.75
CA PRO A 97 5.58 11.89 -7.81
C PRO A 97 4.80 10.75 -8.49
N PRO A 98 5.48 9.84 -9.19
CA PRO A 98 4.81 8.70 -9.81
C PRO A 98 4.15 7.83 -8.74
N VAL A 99 2.93 7.36 -9.05
CA VAL A 99 2.19 6.40 -8.23
C VAL A 99 2.02 5.13 -9.05
N THR A 100 2.49 4.00 -8.50
CA THR A 100 2.40 2.69 -9.14
C THR A 100 1.37 1.83 -8.40
N VAL A 101 0.52 1.14 -9.14
CA VAL A 101 -0.53 0.25 -8.60
C VAL A 101 -0.47 -1.08 -9.34
N GLU A 102 -0.51 -2.17 -8.59
CA GLU A 102 -0.51 -3.56 -9.06
C GLU A 102 -1.56 -4.34 -8.25
N ASP A 103 -2.20 -5.32 -8.87
CA ASP A 103 -3.18 -6.27 -8.29
C ASP A 103 -2.91 -7.67 -8.84
#